data_AF-A0AAP1WEG4-F1
#
_entry.id   AF-A0AAP1WEG4-F1
#
_cell.length_a   1.000
_cell.length_b   1.000
_cell.length_c   1.000
_cell.angle_alpha   90.00
_cell.angle_beta   90.00
_cell.angle_gamma   90.00
#
_symmetry.space_group_name_H-M   'P 1'
#
loop_
_entity.id
_entity.type
_entity.pdbx_description
1 polymer ?
#
loop_
_entity_poly.entity_id
_entity_poly.type
_entity_poly.pdbx_seq_one_letter_code
_entity_poly.pdbx_strand_id
1 'polypeptide(L)'
;PPLFVLKPDKNTKIRINRVGGSLPADRESLFILNVAALPSLENSHPTKTDNQLQIAVRNRMKIFYRPSNLSEDPNVSYQKLRWARKNEIVTVYNPGPRYVTLYN
;
A
#
# COMPACT_ATOMS: atom_id res chain seq x y z
N PRO A 1 4.49 15.10 6.32
CA PRO A 1 5.27 15.86 5.31
C PRO A 1 5.55 14.93 4.12
N PRO A 2 5.46 15.42 2.86
CA PRO A 2 5.68 14.58 1.67
C PRO A 2 7.16 14.24 1.44
N LEU A 3 8.09 15.01 2.01
CA LEU A 3 9.54 14.77 1.99
C LEU A 3 10.14 15.22 3.32
N PHE A 4 11.06 14.42 3.88
CA PHE A 4 11.79 14.74 5.10
C PHE A 4 13.05 13.87 5.22
N VAL A 5 14.02 14.32 6.01
CA VAL A 5 15.22 13.53 6.34
C VAL A 5 14.93 12.70 7.60
N LEU A 6 15.22 11.41 7.54
CA LEU A 6 15.13 10.51 8.69
C LEU A 6 16.53 10.25 9.24
N LYS A 7 16.75 10.56 10.52
CA LYS A 7 18.01 10.24 11.21
C LYS A 7 18.03 8.77 11.65
N PRO A 8 19.22 8.18 11.89
CA PRO A 8 19.33 6.84 12.45
C PRO A 8 18.50 6.66 13.73
N ASP A 9 17.89 5.49 13.88
CA ASP A 9 17.04 5.10 15.02
C ASP A 9 15.87 6.05 15.31
N LYS A 10 15.44 6.83 14.32
CA LYS A 10 14.24 7.67 14.41
C LYS A 10 13.08 7.05 13.66
N ASN A 11 11.90 7.29 14.21
CA ASN A 11 10.62 6.98 13.58
C ASN A 11 9.88 8.28 13.27
N THR A 12 9.29 8.37 12.08
CA THR A 12 8.42 9.48 11.68
C THR A 12 7.01 8.99 11.43
N LYS A 13 6.03 9.76 11.89
CA LYS A 13 4.62 9.55 11.57
C LYS A 13 4.29 10.22 10.23
N ILE A 14 3.73 9.44 9.30
CA ILE A 14 3.15 9.95 8.06
C ILE A 14 1.66 10.22 8.30
N ARG A 15 1.19 11.41 7.92
CA ARG A 15 -0.24 11.77 7.98
C ARG A 15 -0.83 11.71 6.59
N ILE A 16 -1.89 10.93 6.43
CA ILE A 16 -2.68 10.81 5.19
C ILE A 16 -4.00 11.54 5.44
N ASN A 17 -4.27 12.57 4.65
CA ASN A 17 -5.50 13.34 4.72
C ASN A 17 -6.33 13.08 3.46
N ARG A 18 -7.64 12.93 3.61
CA ARG A 18 -8.57 12.99 2.47
C ARG A 18 -8.75 14.45 2.08
N VAL A 19 -8.38 14.80 0.86
CA VAL A 19 -8.39 16.20 0.36
C VAL A 19 -9.64 16.54 -0.47
N GLY A 20 -10.62 15.64 -0.52
CA GLY A 20 -11.88 15.84 -1.27
C GLY A 20 -12.13 14.72 -2.28
N GLY A 21 -12.96 15.01 -3.29
CA GLY A 21 -13.37 14.07 -4.33
C GLY A 21 -14.57 13.19 -3.94
N SER A 22 -15.33 12.76 -4.95
CA SER A 22 -16.36 11.74 -4.79
C SER A 22 -15.72 10.36 -4.88
N LEU A 23 -16.01 9.51 -3.90
CA LEU A 23 -15.67 8.09 -3.93
C LEU A 23 -16.98 7.29 -3.87
N PRO A 24 -17.01 6.08 -4.44
CA PRO A 24 -18.15 5.19 -4.28
C PRO A 24 -18.54 5.05 -2.81
N ALA A 25 -19.83 5.19 -2.53
CA ALA A 25 -20.38 5.02 -1.18
C ALA A 25 -20.84 3.56 -0.94
N ASP A 26 -20.89 2.74 -1.98
CA ASP A 26 -21.37 1.35 -1.93
C ASP A 26 -20.23 0.33 -1.81
N ARG A 27 -18.97 0.74 -1.96
CA ARG A 27 -17.80 -0.15 -1.95
C ARG A 27 -16.51 0.53 -1.53
N GLU A 28 -15.52 -0.28 -1.15
CA GLU A 28 -14.16 0.20 -0.89
C GLU A 28 -13.51 0.76 -2.16
N SER A 29 -12.62 1.73 -1.97
CA SER A 29 -11.73 2.21 -3.02
C SER A 29 -10.29 1.85 -2.68
N LEU A 30 -9.56 1.29 -3.63
CA LEU A 30 -8.15 0.91 -3.46
C LEU A 30 -7.23 2.03 -3.96
N PHE A 31 -6.33 2.47 -3.09
CA PHE A 31 -5.22 3.36 -3.38
C PHE A 31 -3.89 2.67 -3.10
N ILE A 32 -2.83 3.23 -3.64
CA ILE A 32 -1.46 2.78 -3.40
C ILE A 32 -0.67 3.92 -2.76
N LEU A 33 -0.12 3.65 -1.58
CA LEU A 33 0.87 4.51 -0.95
C LEU A 33 2.27 4.10 -1.42
N ASN A 34 3.01 5.05 -1.99
CA ASN A 34 4.41 4.87 -2.35
C ASN A 34 5.29 5.67 -1.38
N VAL A 35 6.23 4.99 -0.74
CA VAL A 35 7.23 5.61 0.16
C VAL A 35 8.61 5.23 -0.36
N ALA A 36 9.39 6.23 -0.77
CA ALA A 36 10.77 6.04 -1.21
C ALA A 36 11.75 6.54 -0.14
N ALA A 37 12.71 5.71 0.23
CA ALA A 37 13.85 6.05 1.06
C ALA A 37 15.08 6.16 0.16
N LEU A 38 15.63 7.37 0.11
CA LEU A 38 16.83 7.70 -0.67
C LEU A 38 18.01 7.86 0.30
N PRO A 39 19.14 7.20 0.06
CA PRO A 39 20.33 7.39 0.89
C PRO A 39 20.91 8.80 0.68
N SER A 40 21.50 9.38 1.73
CA SER A 40 22.29 10.59 1.59
C SER A 40 23.66 10.25 1.00
N LEU A 41 24.12 11.05 0.05
CA LEU A 41 25.50 11.00 -0.40
C LEU A 41 26.38 11.60 0.70
N GLU A 42 27.22 10.78 1.32
CA GLU A 42 28.30 11.30 2.14
C GLU A 42 29.41 11.84 1.23
N ASN A 43 29.60 13.16 1.24
CA ASN A 43 30.73 13.83 0.58
C ASN A 43 32.02 13.73 1.43
N SER A 44 32.07 12.85 2.43
CA SER A 44 33.06 12.87 3.53
C SER A 44 34.39 12.18 3.23
N HIS A 45 34.57 11.54 2.06
CA HIS A 45 35.86 10.92 1.70
C HIS A 45 36.49 11.57 0.47
N PRO A 46 37.70 12.17 0.57
CA PRO A 46 38.45 12.71 -0.56
C PRO A 46 38.95 11.62 -1.54
N THR A 47 38.81 10.35 -1.18
CA THR A 47 39.16 9.20 -2.02
C THR A 47 37.90 8.73 -2.73
N LYS A 48 37.59 9.37 -3.87
CA LYS A 48 36.65 8.84 -4.86
C LYS A 48 37.13 7.47 -5.31
N THR A 49 36.60 6.40 -4.73
CA THR A 49 36.51 5.12 -5.41
C THR A 49 35.29 5.21 -6.32
N ASP A 50 35.51 5.39 -7.62
CA ASP A 50 34.46 5.65 -8.63
C ASP A 50 33.40 4.53 -8.78
N ASN A 51 33.57 3.40 -8.09
CA ASN A 51 32.64 2.29 -8.09
C ASN A 51 31.86 2.22 -6.77
N GLN A 52 30.73 2.93 -6.70
CA GLN A 52 29.80 2.84 -5.57
C GLN A 52 28.45 2.28 -6.02
N LEU A 53 27.95 1.27 -5.30
CA LEU A 53 26.58 0.78 -5.43
C LEU A 53 25.72 1.50 -4.40
N GLN A 54 24.66 2.17 -4.87
CA GLN A 54 23.67 2.82 -4.03
C GLN A 54 22.36 2.08 -4.11
N ILE A 55 21.76 1.82 -2.95
CA ILE A 55 20.48 1.13 -2.83
C ILE A 55 19.44 2.13 -2.32
N ALA A 56 18.43 2.39 -3.14
CA ALA A 56 17.23 3.09 -2.73
C ALA A 56 16.11 2.08 -2.50
N VAL A 57 15.36 2.24 -1.41
CA VAL A 57 14.26 1.34 -1.06
C VAL A 57 12.94 2.02 -1.35
N ARG A 58 12.02 1.33 -2.03
CA ARG A 58 10.65 1.80 -2.26
C ARG A 58 9.65 0.81 -1.69
N ASN A 59 8.87 1.26 -0.72
CA ASN A 59 7.74 0.52 -0.17
C ASN A 59 6.45 0.93 -0.87
N ARG A 60 5.70 -0.06 -1.34
CA ARG A 60 4.40 0.13 -2.01
C ARG A 60 3.33 -0.61 -1.22
N MET A 61 2.39 0.13 -0.62
CA MET A 61 1.37 -0.43 0.25
C MET A 61 -0.03 -0.13 -0.27
N LYS A 62 -0.95 -1.10 -0.17
CA LYS A 62 -2.38 -0.89 -0.45
C LYS A 62 -3.00 -0.08 0.69
N ILE A 63 -3.81 0.92 0.35
CA ILE A 63 -4.62 1.71 1.28
C ILE A 63 -6.07 1.59 0.83
N PHE A 64 -6.95 1.11 1.71
CA PHE A 64 -8.36 0.96 1.43
C PHE A 64 -9.15 2.11 2.05
N TYR A 65 -9.85 2.88 1.22
CA TYR A 65 -10.87 3.80 1.70
C TYR A 65 -12.17 3.02 1.89
N ARG A 66 -12.74 3.11 3.10
CA ARG A 66 -13.97 2.39 3.48
C ARG A 66 -15.08 3.38 3.82
N PRO A 67 -16.18 3.42 3.03
CA PRO A 67 -17.39 4.13 3.41
C PRO A 67 -17.97 3.62 4.73
N SER A 68 -18.53 4.52 5.55
CA SER A 68 -19.03 4.21 6.90
C SER A 68 -20.29 3.36 6.91
N ASN A 69 -21.06 3.37 5.82
CA ASN A 69 -22.29 2.60 5.65
C ASN A 69 -22.05 1.12 5.33
N LEU A 70 -20.80 0.68 5.18
CA LEU A 70 -20.48 -0.74 5.06
C LEU A 70 -20.47 -1.39 6.45
N SER A 71 -21.65 -1.86 6.89
CA SER A 71 -21.92 -2.32 8.26
C SER A 71 -21.35 -3.70 8.62
N GLU A 72 -21.04 -4.53 7.63
CA GLU A 72 -20.55 -5.90 7.88
C GLU A 72 -19.11 -5.91 8.44
N ASP A 73 -18.76 -6.90 9.26
CA ASP A 73 -17.39 -7.08 9.74
C ASP A 73 -16.41 -7.34 8.56
N PRO A 74 -15.34 -6.53 8.39
CA PRO A 74 -14.31 -6.79 7.39
C PRO A 74 -13.71 -8.20 7.49
N ASN A 75 -13.60 -8.76 8.69
CA ASN A 75 -12.97 -10.06 8.93
C ASN A 75 -13.76 -11.22 8.35
N VAL A 76 -15.06 -11.08 8.13
CA VAL A 76 -15.89 -12.16 7.54
C VAL A 76 -16.11 -12.00 6.03
N SER A 77 -15.61 -10.92 5.44
CA SER A 77 -15.88 -10.60 4.02
C SER A 77 -15.34 -11.67 3.05
N TYR A 78 -14.28 -12.39 3.42
CA TYR A 78 -13.73 -13.48 2.60
C TYR A 78 -14.69 -14.68 2.47
N GLN A 79 -15.61 -14.87 3.41
CA GLN A 79 -16.55 -16.00 3.41
C GLN A 79 -17.59 -15.87 2.29
N LYS A 80 -17.80 -14.66 1.76
CA LYS A 80 -18.74 -14.38 0.66
C LYS A 80 -18.18 -14.68 -0.72
N LEU A 81 -16.90 -15.02 -0.82
CA LEU A 81 -16.26 -15.35 -2.09
C LEU A 81 -16.88 -16.61 -2.67
N ARG A 82 -17.20 -16.56 -3.96
CA ARG A 82 -17.72 -17.69 -4.71
C ARG A 82 -16.64 -18.20 -5.64
N TRP A 83 -16.47 -19.52 -5.68
CA TRP A 83 -15.42 -20.18 -6.43
C TRP A 83 -16.06 -21.00 -7.54
N ALA A 84 -15.52 -20.90 -8.74
CA ALA A 84 -15.89 -21.74 -9.86
C ALA A 84 -14.62 -22.32 -10.47
N ARG A 85 -14.61 -23.63 -10.75
CA ARG A 85 -13.51 -24.27 -11.47
C ARG A 85 -14.02 -24.78 -12.81
N LYS A 86 -13.29 -24.45 -13.88
CA LYS A 86 -13.50 -25.01 -15.22
C LYS A 86 -12.15 -25.46 -15.76
N ASN A 87 -11.98 -26.77 -15.92
CA ASN A 87 -10.70 -27.39 -16.25
C ASN A 87 -9.62 -26.96 -15.22
N GLU A 88 -8.51 -26.39 -15.70
CA GLU A 88 -7.41 -25.89 -14.87
C GLU A 88 -7.55 -24.42 -14.45
N ILE A 89 -8.70 -23.79 -14.73
CA ILE A 89 -8.95 -22.40 -14.35
C ILE A 89 -9.85 -22.37 -13.12
N VAL A 90 -9.38 -21.71 -12.06
CA VAL A 90 -10.18 -21.33 -10.89
C VAL A 90 -10.52 -19.84 -10.99
N THR A 91 -11.81 -19.52 -11.01
CA THR A 91 -12.31 -18.15 -10.98
C THR A 91 -12.88 -17.86 -9.60
N VAL A 92 -12.45 -16.73 -9.01
CA VAL A 92 -12.96 -16.24 -7.73
C VAL A 92 -13.83 -15.02 -8.01
N TYR A 93 -15.10 -15.12 -7.63
CA TYR A 93 -16.05 -14.03 -7.71
C TYR A 93 -16.25 -13.42 -6.32
N ASN A 94 -16.02 -12.12 -6.23
CA ASN A 94 -16.25 -11.34 -5.03
C ASN A 94 -17.54 -10.49 -5.20
N PRO A 95 -18.69 -10.95 -4.67
CA PRO A 95 -19.92 -10.15 -4.68
C PRO A 95 -19.90 -9.02 -3.65
N GLY A 96 -18.92 -9.01 -2.75
CA GLY A 96 -18.86 -8.11 -1.61
C GLY A 96 -18.33 -6.72 -1.98
N PRO A 97 -18.63 -5.70 -1.15
CA PRO A 97 -18.17 -4.33 -1.36
C PRO A 97 -16.71 -4.11 -0.93
N ARG A 98 -16.01 -5.13 -0.44
CA ARG A 98 -14.64 -5.04 0.11
C ARG A 98 -13.63 -5.78 -0.72
N TYR A 99 -12.40 -5.29 -0.74
CA TYR A 99 -11.28 -6.03 -1.32
C TYR A 99 -10.86 -7.17 -0.40
N VAL A 100 -10.62 -8.35 -0.98
CA VAL A 100 -10.06 -9.51 -0.29
C VAL A 100 -8.72 -9.85 -0.93
N THR A 101 -7.66 -9.94 -0.13
CA THR A 101 -6.34 -10.38 -0.60
C THR A 101 -6.18 -11.86 -0.27
N LEU A 102 -6.03 -12.71 -1.30
CA LEU A 102 -6.01 -14.18 -1.14
C LEU A 102 -4.61 -14.74 -0.85
N TYR A 103 -3.56 -14.01 -1.22
CA TYR A 103 -2.17 -14.41 -1.12
C TYR A 103 -1.31 -13.16 -0.91
N ASN A 104 -0.18 -13.32 -0.19
CA ASN A 104 0.82 -12.29 0.09
C ASN A 104 1.92 -12.28 -0.95
#